data_AF-A0A2P5FH86-F1
#
_entry.id   AF-A0A2P5FH86-F1
#
_cell.length_a   1.000
_cell.length_b   1.000
_cell.length_c   1.000
_cell.angle_alpha   90.00
_cell.angle_beta   90.00
_cell.angle_gamma   90.00
#
_symmetry.space_group_name_H-M   'P 1'
#
loop_
_entity.id
_entity.type
_entity.pdbx_description
1 polymer ?
#
loop_
_entity_poly.entity_id
_entity_poly.type
_entity_poly.pdbx_seq_one_letter_code
_entity_poly.pdbx_strand_id
1 'polypeptide(L)'
;MPRSISLSFQNEKKKKKKMMPFSFNLIVVLIVWLSFVPIGVLAAEHQTHERHEQKKLRFGPEGEFKILQVADMHYANGKSTSCLDVLPSQVRGCSDLNTSAFIHRMILAERPHLIVFTGDNIFGFDATDAAKSLNAAFAPAIESNIPWTAVLGNHDQESTLSREGVIKHIVGLKNTLSQVNPLNVEFIDGFGNYNLEVGGVQGSSFENKSVLNLYFLDSGDYSTVPSIPGYGWIKASQQFWFQRTSSKLRRAYDSKPQAQKGPAPGLAYFHIPLPEFASFDSSNFTGVKQEGISSASVNSGFFTTMVEAGDVKAVFTGHDHLNDFCGELTGIQLCYAGGFGYHAYGKAGWSRRARVVVATLEKLEKGDWGGVKSIKTWKRLDDQHLTAIDGQALWSKRSSGSRRKKRIPSA
;
A
#
# COMPACT_ATOMS: atom_id res chain seq x y z
N MET A 1 -65.51 18.29 37.30
CA MET A 1 -64.40 17.31 37.30
C MET A 1 -63.97 17.10 35.85
N PRO A 2 -62.67 16.97 35.50
CA PRO A 2 -61.41 17.25 36.20
C PRO A 2 -60.75 18.56 35.70
N ARG A 3 -59.77 19.03 36.49
CA ARG A 3 -59.01 20.29 36.33
C ARG A 3 -57.72 20.07 35.54
N SER A 4 -57.38 21.09 34.76
CA SER A 4 -56.09 21.34 34.14
C SER A 4 -54.97 21.51 35.16
N ILE A 5 -53.79 20.96 34.88
CA ILE A 5 -52.57 21.19 35.65
C ILE A 5 -51.74 22.22 34.88
N SER A 6 -51.61 23.42 35.44
CA SER A 6 -50.64 24.42 35.05
C SER A 6 -49.35 24.20 35.84
N LEU A 7 -48.21 24.18 35.15
CA LEU A 7 -46.89 24.21 35.76
C LEU A 7 -46.51 25.66 36.05
N SER A 8 -46.32 25.99 37.32
CA SER A 8 -45.82 27.29 37.77
C SER A 8 -44.29 27.28 37.85
N PHE A 9 -43.70 28.40 37.44
CA PHE A 9 -42.30 28.73 37.62
C PHE A 9 -42.00 28.99 39.10
N GLN A 10 -40.93 28.38 39.62
CA GLN A 10 -40.28 28.87 40.84
C GLN A 10 -38.79 29.18 40.61
N ASN A 11 -38.47 30.36 41.13
CA ASN A 11 -37.25 31.15 41.06
C ASN A 11 -36.14 30.54 41.94
N GLU A 12 -34.97 30.20 41.39
CA GLU A 12 -33.78 29.89 42.18
C GLU A 12 -32.86 31.11 42.33
N LYS A 13 -32.60 31.46 43.60
CA LYS A 13 -31.82 32.63 44.03
C LYS A 13 -30.31 32.36 43.94
N LYS A 14 -29.60 33.31 43.33
CA LYS A 14 -28.14 33.46 43.31
C LYS A 14 -27.51 33.42 44.72
N LYS A 15 -26.56 32.50 44.96
CA LYS A 15 -25.64 32.53 46.13
C LYS A 15 -24.42 33.40 45.83
N LYS A 16 -24.21 34.44 46.64
CA LYS A 16 -23.03 35.32 46.66
C LYS A 16 -21.83 34.60 47.29
N LYS A 17 -20.66 34.61 46.62
CA LYS A 17 -19.36 34.24 47.18
C LYS A 17 -18.85 35.37 48.08
N LYS A 18 -18.41 35.05 49.31
CA LYS A 18 -17.65 35.94 50.19
C LYS A 18 -16.15 35.68 49.98
N MET A 19 -15.40 36.76 49.76
CA MET A 19 -13.93 36.81 49.80
C MET A 19 -13.45 36.98 51.24
N MET A 20 -12.32 36.35 51.57
CA MET A 20 -11.47 36.68 52.74
C MET A 20 -10.00 36.77 52.29
N PRO A 21 -9.16 37.57 53.00
CA PRO A 21 -7.99 38.23 52.42
C PRO A 21 -6.70 37.39 52.49
N PHE A 22 -5.82 37.62 51.52
CA PHE A 22 -4.46 37.08 51.43
C PHE A 22 -3.54 37.83 52.41
N SER A 23 -2.89 37.10 53.31
CA SER A 23 -1.82 37.61 54.19
C SER A 23 -0.45 37.40 53.55
N PHE A 24 0.27 38.52 53.39
CA PHE A 24 1.70 38.62 53.11
C PHE A 24 2.51 37.84 54.16
N ASN A 25 3.19 36.75 53.79
CA ASN A 25 4.42 36.24 54.41
C ASN A 25 4.86 34.90 53.79
N LEU A 26 5.29 34.92 52.52
CA LEU A 26 6.02 33.81 51.92
C LEU A 26 6.98 34.29 50.82
N ILE A 27 7.75 35.35 51.09
CA ILE A 27 8.75 35.91 50.16
C ILE A 27 10.08 36.08 50.90
N VAL A 28 10.67 34.99 51.43
CA VAL A 28 12.10 34.99 51.83
C VAL A 28 12.81 33.63 51.65
N VAL A 29 12.13 32.48 51.52
CA VAL A 29 12.82 31.17 51.47
C VAL A 29 13.23 30.72 50.04
N LEU A 30 12.90 31.47 48.99
CA LEU A 30 13.13 31.07 47.59
C LEU A 30 14.45 31.56 46.96
N ILE A 31 15.37 32.17 47.72
CA ILE A 31 16.57 32.82 47.14
C ILE A 31 17.90 32.09 47.40
N VAL A 32 17.96 30.97 48.13
CA VAL A 32 19.25 30.29 48.45
C VAL A 32 19.40 28.87 47.85
N TRP A 33 18.58 28.49 46.88
CA TRP A 33 18.76 27.22 46.12
C TRP A 33 18.96 27.47 44.62
N LEU A 34 19.71 28.52 44.28
CA LEU A 34 20.08 28.88 42.90
C LEU A 34 21.59 28.70 42.62
N SER A 35 22.21 27.74 43.28
CA SER A 35 23.59 27.32 42.99
C SER A 35 23.69 25.82 43.20
N PHE A 36 24.26 25.12 42.20
CA PHE A 36 24.30 23.67 41.99
C PHE A 36 23.15 23.06 41.17
N VAL A 37 23.02 23.50 39.91
CA VAL A 37 22.58 22.61 38.82
C VAL A 37 23.82 21.96 38.22
N PRO A 38 23.89 20.62 38.07
CA PRO A 38 25.04 19.97 37.46
C PRO A 38 25.14 20.37 35.98
N ILE A 39 26.32 20.82 35.57
CA ILE A 39 26.73 20.99 34.18
C ILE A 39 26.76 19.57 33.56
N GLY A 40 25.62 19.10 33.09
CA GLY A 40 25.49 17.74 32.55
C GLY A 40 24.18 17.41 31.86
N VAL A 41 23.26 18.37 31.70
CA VAL A 41 21.94 18.14 31.07
C VAL A 41 21.76 18.90 29.74
N LEU A 42 22.71 19.75 29.35
CA LEU A 42 22.67 20.44 28.05
C LEU A 42 23.34 19.68 26.90
N ALA A 43 23.74 18.41 27.11
CA ALA A 43 24.36 17.57 26.09
C ALA A 43 23.49 16.40 25.61
N ALA A 44 22.20 16.36 25.98
CA ALA A 44 21.30 15.25 25.65
C ALA A 44 20.09 15.63 24.77
N GLU A 45 19.98 16.87 24.30
CA GLU A 45 18.88 17.33 23.42
C GLU A 45 19.35 17.68 22.00
N HIS A 46 20.50 17.14 21.58
CA HIS A 46 21.00 17.21 20.21
C HIS A 46 21.21 15.81 19.61
N GLN A 47 20.30 14.87 19.89
CA GLN A 47 20.11 13.71 19.03
C GLN A 47 19.10 14.06 17.94
N THR A 48 19.64 14.69 16.89
CA THR A 48 19.29 14.44 15.48
C THR A 48 17.81 14.10 15.24
N HIS A 49 16.95 15.13 15.26
CA HIS A 49 15.87 15.19 14.27
C HIS A 49 16.51 15.43 12.89
N GLU A 50 17.22 14.42 12.36
CA GLU A 50 17.30 14.28 10.91
C GLU A 50 15.88 14.02 10.46
N ARG A 51 15.16 15.09 10.11
CA ARG A 51 14.02 15.00 9.21
C ARG A 51 14.59 14.40 7.94
N HIS A 52 14.59 13.05 7.86
CA HIS A 52 14.88 12.31 6.64
C HIS A 52 14.03 12.99 5.57
N GLU A 53 14.68 13.72 4.68
CA GLU A 53 14.03 14.28 3.51
C GLU A 53 13.42 13.07 2.79
N GLN A 54 12.10 12.93 2.88
CA GLN A 54 11.42 11.72 2.43
C GLN A 54 11.74 11.56 0.94
N LYS A 55 12.58 10.58 0.62
CA LYS A 55 13.21 10.46 -0.69
C LYS A 55 12.10 10.29 -1.71
N LYS A 56 11.85 11.34 -2.51
CA LYS A 56 10.78 11.33 -3.52
C LYS A 56 11.04 10.20 -4.51
N LEU A 57 10.02 9.37 -4.75
CA LEU A 57 10.10 8.34 -5.77
C LEU A 57 10.25 8.99 -7.15
N ARG A 58 11.12 8.44 -7.98
CA ARG A 58 11.35 8.93 -9.33
C ARG A 58 11.87 7.86 -10.26
N PHE A 59 11.64 8.06 -11.55
CA PHE A 59 12.22 7.24 -12.60
C PHE A 59 13.75 7.38 -12.62
N GLY A 60 14.43 6.27 -12.89
CA GLY A 60 15.89 6.22 -13.04
C GLY A 60 16.37 6.90 -14.33
N PRO A 61 17.70 7.03 -14.52
CA PRO A 61 18.28 7.74 -15.67
C PRO A 61 17.90 7.13 -17.03
N GLU A 62 17.63 5.82 -17.07
CA GLU A 62 17.18 5.11 -18.27
C GLU A 62 15.67 5.27 -18.53
N GLY A 63 14.97 6.10 -17.75
CA GLY A 63 13.53 6.32 -17.89
C GLY A 63 12.69 5.13 -17.44
N GLU A 64 13.24 4.25 -16.60
CA GLU A 64 12.53 3.10 -16.02
C GLU A 64 12.24 3.31 -14.53
N PHE A 65 11.08 2.82 -14.09
CA PHE A 65 10.74 2.67 -12.68
C PHE A 65 10.26 1.24 -12.45
N LYS A 66 10.95 0.53 -11.54
CA LYS A 66 10.75 -0.90 -11.29
C LYS A 66 10.22 -1.12 -9.88
N ILE A 67 9.13 -1.86 -9.78
CA ILE A 67 8.48 -2.24 -8.53
C ILE A 67 8.58 -3.76 -8.36
N LEU A 68 9.05 -4.19 -7.20
CA LEU A 68 8.94 -5.58 -6.76
C LEU A 68 7.70 -5.71 -5.87
N GLN A 69 6.73 -6.52 -6.29
CA GLN A 69 5.56 -6.86 -5.49
C GLN A 69 5.81 -8.19 -4.74
N VAL A 70 5.63 -8.14 -3.42
CA VAL A 70 5.72 -9.30 -2.51
C VAL A 70 4.36 -9.45 -1.83
N ALA A 71 3.70 -10.59 -1.98
CA ALA A 71 2.37 -10.83 -1.42
C ALA A 71 2.38 -12.08 -0.55
N ASP A 72 1.62 -12.07 0.55
CA ASP A 72 1.32 -13.29 1.30
C ASP A 72 2.59 -13.95 1.83
N MET A 73 3.39 -13.18 2.57
CA MET A 73 4.58 -13.72 3.23
C MET A 73 4.19 -14.65 4.38
N HIS A 74 3.12 -14.30 5.09
CA HIS A 74 2.64 -15.01 6.27
C HIS A 74 3.81 -15.22 7.26
N TYR A 75 4.67 -14.21 7.45
CA TYR A 75 5.84 -14.36 8.31
C TYR A 75 5.38 -14.51 9.77
N ALA A 76 6.04 -15.35 10.56
CA ALA A 76 5.78 -15.46 11.98
C ALA A 76 7.08 -15.31 12.76
N ASN A 77 7.56 -16.37 13.41
CA ASN A 77 8.66 -16.31 14.36
C ASN A 77 10.02 -16.66 13.73
N GLY A 78 10.18 -16.56 12.40
CA GLY A 78 11.47 -16.68 11.76
C GLY A 78 11.95 -18.13 11.66
N LYS A 79 13.09 -18.44 12.29
CA LYS A 79 13.69 -19.78 12.25
C LYS A 79 12.81 -20.88 12.86
N SER A 80 11.96 -20.53 13.83
CA SER A 80 11.11 -21.50 14.53
C SER A 80 9.80 -21.81 13.82
N THR A 81 9.46 -21.06 12.78
CA THR A 81 8.21 -21.24 12.02
C THR A 81 8.47 -22.17 10.84
N SER A 82 7.79 -23.31 10.81
CA SER A 82 7.95 -24.30 9.74
C SER A 82 7.27 -23.85 8.44
N CYS A 83 7.84 -24.23 7.31
CA CYS A 83 7.20 -24.04 6.01
C CYS A 83 5.92 -24.88 5.84
N LEU A 84 4.99 -24.36 5.05
CA LEU A 84 3.79 -25.07 4.58
C LEU A 84 3.92 -25.42 3.09
N ASP A 85 3.28 -26.53 2.72
CA ASP A 85 3.09 -26.96 1.32
C ASP A 85 4.36 -27.00 0.48
N VAL A 86 5.46 -27.48 1.07
CA VAL A 86 6.72 -27.78 0.38
C VAL A 86 6.85 -29.29 0.12
N LEU A 87 7.71 -29.69 -0.82
CA LEU A 87 7.97 -31.11 -1.05
C LEU A 87 8.56 -31.77 0.20
N PRO A 88 8.34 -33.09 0.43
CA PRO A 88 8.92 -33.79 1.59
C PRO A 88 10.44 -33.62 1.73
N SER A 89 11.16 -33.56 0.61
CA SER A 89 12.61 -33.32 0.57
C SER A 89 13.03 -31.91 1.01
N GLN A 90 12.11 -30.95 1.00
CA GLN A 90 12.35 -29.55 1.34
C GLN A 90 11.97 -29.24 2.80
N VAL A 91 11.18 -30.10 3.48
CA VAL A 91 10.69 -29.84 4.85
C VAL A 91 11.83 -29.61 5.84
N ARG A 92 12.88 -30.42 5.77
CA ARG A 92 13.97 -30.38 6.75
C ARG A 92 14.74 -29.06 6.65
N GLY A 93 14.60 -28.22 7.68
CA GLY A 93 15.30 -26.95 7.79
C GLY A 93 14.65 -25.79 7.05
N CYS A 94 13.46 -25.98 6.48
CA CYS A 94 12.69 -24.90 5.86
C CYS A 94 11.95 -24.09 6.93
N SER A 95 12.07 -22.77 6.86
CA SER A 95 11.37 -21.84 7.77
C SER A 95 11.04 -20.51 7.08
N ASP A 96 10.52 -19.52 7.81
CA ASP A 96 10.36 -18.15 7.31
C ASP A 96 11.67 -17.54 6.78
N LEU A 97 12.84 -18.06 7.18
CA LEU A 97 14.13 -17.59 6.66
C LEU A 97 14.27 -17.90 5.15
N ASN A 98 13.56 -18.89 4.63
CA ASN A 98 13.45 -19.13 3.19
C ASN A 98 12.72 -17.98 2.49
N THR A 99 11.67 -17.44 3.11
CA THR A 99 10.98 -16.21 2.64
C THR A 99 11.97 -15.04 2.60
N SER A 100 12.71 -14.80 3.69
CA SER A 100 13.72 -13.72 3.72
C SER A 100 14.80 -13.90 2.65
N ALA A 101 15.32 -15.12 2.50
CA ALA A 101 16.32 -15.46 1.47
C ALA A 101 15.78 -15.21 0.06
N PHE A 102 14.52 -15.55 -0.20
CA PHE A 102 13.88 -15.29 -1.49
C PHE A 102 13.77 -13.77 -1.77
N ILE A 103 13.41 -12.95 -0.77
CA ILE A 103 13.37 -11.48 -0.93
C ILE A 103 14.77 -10.95 -1.28
N HIS A 104 15.81 -11.36 -0.56
CA HIS A 104 17.18 -10.93 -0.87
C HIS A 104 17.58 -11.30 -2.30
N ARG A 105 17.29 -12.52 -2.75
CA ARG A 105 17.58 -12.97 -4.12
C ARG A 105 16.83 -12.14 -5.16
N MET A 106 15.56 -11.82 -4.91
CA MET A 106 14.76 -10.95 -5.76
C MET A 106 15.32 -9.52 -5.82
N ILE A 107 15.71 -8.95 -4.68
CA ILE A 107 16.33 -7.61 -4.62
C ILE A 107 17.62 -7.56 -5.44
N LEU A 108 18.49 -8.56 -5.29
CA LEU A 108 19.76 -8.64 -6.02
C LEU A 108 19.55 -8.80 -7.53
N ALA A 109 18.62 -9.67 -7.93
CA ALA A 109 18.37 -9.95 -9.35
C ALA A 109 17.64 -8.80 -10.06
N GLU A 110 16.62 -8.23 -9.42
CA GLU A 110 15.75 -7.26 -10.07
C GLU A 110 16.16 -5.80 -9.82
N ARG A 111 16.86 -5.50 -8.72
CA ARG A 111 17.27 -4.14 -8.32
C ARG A 111 16.10 -3.14 -8.41
N PRO A 112 15.00 -3.37 -7.65
CA PRO A 112 13.81 -2.53 -7.73
C PRO A 112 14.07 -1.12 -7.19
N HIS A 113 13.29 -0.15 -7.68
CA HIS A 113 13.25 1.22 -7.15
C HIS A 113 12.30 1.33 -5.94
N LEU A 114 11.33 0.42 -5.85
CA LEU A 114 10.34 0.33 -4.78
C LEU A 114 9.98 -1.14 -4.53
N ILE A 115 9.84 -1.53 -3.26
CA ILE A 115 9.24 -2.80 -2.86
C ILE A 115 7.83 -2.54 -2.33
N VAL A 116 6.84 -3.25 -2.83
CA VAL A 116 5.44 -3.15 -2.38
C VAL A 116 5.02 -4.49 -1.78
N PHE A 117 4.70 -4.47 -0.49
CA PHE A 117 4.12 -5.62 0.19
C PHE A 117 2.59 -5.56 0.16
N THR A 118 1.94 -6.55 -0.43
CA THR A 118 0.48 -6.52 -0.69
C THR A 118 -0.37 -7.31 0.29
N GLY A 119 -0.07 -7.16 1.59
CA GLY A 119 -0.84 -7.74 2.68
C GLY A 119 -0.42 -9.16 3.07
N ASP A 120 -0.99 -9.60 4.19
CA ASP A 120 -0.59 -10.79 4.95
C ASP A 120 0.94 -10.87 5.09
N ASN A 121 1.46 -9.76 5.60
CA ASN A 121 2.88 -9.58 5.87
C ASN A 121 3.31 -10.53 6.99
N ILE A 122 2.46 -10.67 8.01
CA ILE A 122 2.60 -11.66 9.07
C ILE A 122 1.39 -12.59 9.12
N PHE A 123 1.59 -13.81 9.63
CA PHE A 123 0.49 -14.73 9.91
C PHE A 123 0.11 -14.64 11.37
N GLY A 124 -0.99 -13.95 11.67
CA GLY A 124 -1.27 -13.49 13.04
C GLY A 124 -1.36 -14.61 14.07
N PHE A 125 -1.95 -15.77 13.71
CA PHE A 125 -2.09 -16.90 14.62
C PHE A 125 -0.75 -17.50 15.10
N ASP A 126 0.27 -17.52 14.24
CA ASP A 126 1.58 -18.11 14.55
C ASP A 126 2.61 -17.04 14.96
N ALA A 127 2.38 -15.77 14.60
CA ALA A 127 3.19 -14.64 15.05
C ALA A 127 2.91 -14.32 16.53
N THR A 128 3.76 -14.77 17.44
CA THR A 128 3.55 -14.59 18.90
C THR A 128 3.82 -13.15 19.39
N ASP A 129 4.57 -12.37 18.60
CA ASP A 129 4.83 -10.95 18.79
C ASP A 129 4.76 -10.29 17.42
N ALA A 130 3.69 -9.55 17.16
CA ALA A 130 3.45 -8.92 15.86
C ALA A 130 4.58 -7.93 15.49
N ALA A 131 5.03 -7.11 16.44
CA ALA A 131 6.06 -6.09 16.17
C ALA A 131 7.39 -6.74 15.79
N LYS A 132 7.80 -7.79 16.51
CA LYS A 132 9.01 -8.56 16.20
C LYS A 132 8.89 -9.28 14.86
N SER A 133 7.73 -9.86 14.56
CA SER A 133 7.48 -10.57 13.31
C SER A 133 7.50 -9.60 12.11
N LEU A 134 6.87 -8.43 12.23
CA LEU A 134 6.92 -7.36 11.23
C LEU A 134 8.36 -6.87 11.00
N ASN A 135 9.14 -6.69 12.07
CA ASN A 135 10.55 -6.32 11.96
C ASN A 135 11.34 -7.36 11.13
N ALA A 136 11.13 -8.66 11.40
CA ALA A 136 11.81 -9.73 10.68
C ALA A 136 11.33 -9.86 9.23
N ALA A 137 10.02 -9.71 8.98
CA ALA A 137 9.42 -9.78 7.65
C ALA A 137 9.96 -8.70 6.72
N PHE A 138 10.10 -7.46 7.22
CA PHE A 138 10.58 -6.32 6.43
C PHE A 138 12.09 -6.10 6.50
N ALA A 139 12.83 -6.85 7.32
CA ALA A 139 14.28 -6.71 7.47
C ALA A 139 15.02 -6.71 6.11
N PRO A 140 14.72 -7.59 5.14
CA PRO A 140 15.41 -7.57 3.84
C PRO A 140 15.27 -6.25 3.08
N ALA A 141 14.11 -5.59 3.14
CA ALA A 141 13.87 -4.30 2.49
C ALA A 141 14.54 -3.14 3.26
N ILE A 142 14.55 -3.21 4.59
CA ILE A 142 15.22 -2.23 5.45
C ILE A 142 16.73 -2.27 5.23
N GLU A 143 17.32 -3.46 5.24
CA GLU A 143 18.75 -3.70 5.06
C GLU A 143 19.24 -3.33 3.66
N SER A 144 18.41 -3.52 2.63
CA SER A 144 18.76 -3.14 1.26
C SER A 144 18.74 -1.64 1.02
N ASN A 145 18.24 -0.84 1.97
CA ASN A 145 18.10 0.62 1.85
C ASN A 145 17.22 1.05 0.65
N ILE A 146 16.35 0.16 0.18
CA ILE A 146 15.39 0.42 -0.91
C ILE A 146 14.11 0.98 -0.26
N PRO A 147 13.51 2.06 -0.79
CA PRO A 147 12.21 2.50 -0.32
C PRO A 147 11.18 1.37 -0.47
N TRP A 148 10.35 1.19 0.54
CA TRP A 148 9.33 0.14 0.53
C TRP A 148 8.03 0.61 1.14
N THR A 149 6.94 -0.06 0.85
CA THR A 149 5.61 0.30 1.37
C THR A 149 4.75 -0.95 1.50
N ALA A 150 3.74 -0.92 2.36
CA ALA A 150 2.88 -2.07 2.62
C ALA A 150 1.40 -1.67 2.68
N VAL A 151 0.54 -2.56 2.20
CA VAL A 151 -0.88 -2.62 2.59
C VAL A 151 -1.09 -3.78 3.55
N LEU A 152 -2.20 -3.74 4.27
CA LEU A 152 -2.56 -4.75 5.25
C LEU A 152 -3.42 -5.85 4.61
N GLY A 153 -3.20 -7.09 5.02
CA GLY A 153 -4.09 -8.20 4.73
C GLY A 153 -5.05 -8.51 5.87
N ASN A 154 -5.84 -9.58 5.73
CA ASN A 154 -6.79 -9.99 6.75
C ASN A 154 -6.09 -10.61 7.96
N HIS A 155 -4.93 -11.27 7.78
CA HIS A 155 -4.22 -11.95 8.87
C HIS A 155 -3.33 -11.03 9.71
N ASP A 156 -2.95 -9.86 9.19
CA ASP A 156 -1.93 -8.99 9.79
C ASP A 156 -2.28 -8.53 11.22
N GLN A 157 -3.57 -8.47 11.56
CA GLN A 157 -4.09 -7.96 12.84
C GLN A 157 -4.46 -9.06 13.85
N GLU A 158 -4.25 -10.33 13.52
CA GLU A 158 -4.72 -11.47 14.33
C GLU A 158 -3.72 -11.88 15.42
N SER A 159 -2.63 -11.11 15.57
CA SER A 159 -1.59 -11.27 16.60
C SER A 159 -1.78 -10.26 17.74
N THR A 160 -0.69 -9.76 18.33
CA THR A 160 -0.66 -8.88 19.51
C THR A 160 -0.92 -7.41 19.21
N LEU A 161 -1.09 -7.02 17.94
CA LEU A 161 -1.38 -5.65 17.52
C LEU A 161 -2.72 -5.58 16.78
N SER A 162 -3.50 -4.54 17.05
CA SER A 162 -4.69 -4.22 16.23
C SER A 162 -4.28 -3.79 14.83
N ARG A 163 -5.22 -3.76 13.88
CA ARG A 163 -5.00 -3.24 12.51
C ARG A 163 -4.31 -1.87 12.49
N GLU A 164 -4.78 -0.96 13.35
CA GLU A 164 -4.16 0.35 13.54
C GLU A 164 -2.75 0.25 14.12
N GLY A 165 -2.56 -0.62 15.12
CA GLY A 165 -1.26 -0.88 15.74
C GLY A 165 -0.23 -1.40 14.74
N VAL A 166 -0.65 -2.31 13.84
CA VAL A 166 0.19 -2.85 12.77
C VAL A 166 0.67 -1.74 11.84
N ILE A 167 -0.24 -0.91 11.29
CA ILE A 167 0.20 0.16 10.39
C ILE A 167 1.06 1.19 11.13
N LYS A 168 0.75 1.51 12.40
CA LYS A 168 1.53 2.46 13.21
C LYS A 168 2.95 1.94 13.46
N HIS A 169 3.10 0.63 13.65
CA HIS A 169 4.40 -0.01 13.73
C HIS A 169 5.14 0.09 12.39
N ILE A 170 4.48 -0.30 11.30
CA ILE A 170 5.05 -0.27 9.93
C ILE A 170 5.57 1.12 9.57
N VAL A 171 4.81 2.20 9.80
CA VAL A 171 5.24 3.56 9.47
C VAL A 171 6.42 4.06 10.31
N GLY A 172 6.67 3.43 11.46
CA GLY A 172 7.83 3.71 12.30
C GLY A 172 9.12 3.05 11.81
N LEU A 173 9.04 2.15 10.83
CA LEU A 173 10.19 1.41 10.33
C LEU A 173 11.00 2.22 9.31
N LYS A 174 12.31 1.97 9.28
CA LYS A 174 13.25 2.70 8.44
C LYS A 174 12.93 2.51 6.95
N ASN A 175 13.04 3.60 6.19
CA ASN A 175 12.85 3.67 4.73
C ASN A 175 11.45 3.28 4.22
N THR A 176 10.47 3.09 5.11
CA THR A 176 9.09 2.89 4.70
C THR A 176 8.50 4.18 4.10
N LEU A 177 7.65 4.03 3.09
CA LEU A 177 6.82 5.07 2.51
C LEU A 177 5.34 4.91 2.90
N SER A 178 5.03 3.87 3.68
CA SER A 178 3.68 3.64 4.21
C SER A 178 3.21 4.84 5.03
N GLN A 179 1.90 5.08 5.00
CA GLN A 179 1.27 6.11 5.81
C GLN A 179 0.07 5.51 6.54
N VAL A 180 -0.22 5.99 7.74
CA VAL A 180 -1.36 5.48 8.53
C VAL A 180 -2.67 5.76 7.81
N ASN A 181 -2.86 6.98 7.32
CA ASN A 181 -3.99 7.44 6.50
C ASN A 181 -3.65 8.85 5.96
N PRO A 182 -4.42 9.40 5.02
CA PRO A 182 -4.16 10.72 4.46
C PRO A 182 -4.46 11.82 5.49
N LEU A 183 -3.52 12.75 5.72
CA LEU A 183 -3.63 13.79 6.76
C LEU A 183 -4.81 14.78 6.57
N ASN A 184 -5.28 14.96 5.34
CA ASN A 184 -6.31 15.97 5.00
C ASN A 184 -7.71 15.36 4.83
N VAL A 185 -7.97 14.22 5.49
CA VAL A 185 -9.24 13.51 5.46
C VAL A 185 -9.70 13.32 6.90
N GLU A 186 -10.87 13.88 7.23
CA GLU A 186 -11.44 13.81 8.58
C GLU A 186 -11.82 12.37 8.97
N PHE A 187 -12.34 11.60 8.00
CA PHE A 187 -12.74 10.21 8.19
C PHE A 187 -12.48 9.39 6.93
N ILE A 188 -11.85 8.22 7.12
CA ILE A 188 -11.68 7.19 6.10
C ILE A 188 -11.72 5.83 6.78
N ASP A 189 -12.39 4.86 6.17
CA ASP A 189 -12.45 3.49 6.67
C ASP A 189 -11.09 2.80 6.55
N GLY A 190 -10.76 2.00 7.56
CA GLY A 190 -9.52 1.23 7.61
C GLY A 190 -8.26 2.08 7.83
N PHE A 191 -7.11 1.45 7.61
CA PHE A 191 -5.79 1.99 7.86
C PHE A 191 -4.81 1.59 6.76
N GLY A 192 -3.88 2.48 6.40
CA GLY A 192 -2.97 2.26 5.29
C GLY A 192 -3.54 2.75 3.95
N ASN A 193 -4.47 3.70 3.97
CA ASN A 193 -4.93 4.36 2.75
C ASN A 193 -4.01 5.53 2.41
N TYR A 194 -3.30 5.47 1.28
CA TYR A 194 -2.39 6.54 0.87
C TYR A 194 -2.06 6.50 -0.61
N ASN A 195 -1.53 7.61 -1.11
CA ASN A 195 -1.01 7.72 -2.47
C ASN A 195 0.46 8.09 -2.44
N LEU A 196 1.25 7.47 -3.32
CA LEU A 196 2.62 7.84 -3.60
C LEU A 196 2.73 8.34 -5.05
N GLU A 197 3.40 9.48 -5.20
CA GLU A 197 3.67 10.12 -6.49
C GLU A 197 5.08 9.73 -6.97
N VAL A 198 5.22 9.31 -8.23
CA VAL A 198 6.51 9.00 -8.84
C VAL A 198 6.84 10.07 -9.87
N GLY A 199 7.87 10.87 -9.56
CA GLY A 199 8.34 11.96 -10.40
C GLY A 199 9.17 11.52 -11.62
N GLY A 200 9.35 12.41 -12.59
CA GLY A 200 10.23 12.15 -13.73
C GLY A 200 11.71 11.99 -13.35
N VAL A 201 12.52 11.67 -14.36
CA VAL A 201 13.98 11.55 -14.23
C VAL A 201 14.58 12.87 -13.70
N GLN A 202 15.59 12.77 -12.83
CA GLN A 202 16.31 13.94 -12.33
C GLN A 202 16.91 14.75 -13.49
N GLY A 203 16.74 16.08 -13.47
CA GLY A 203 17.17 17.00 -14.53
C GLY A 203 16.24 17.04 -15.75
N SER A 204 15.19 16.23 -15.81
CA SER A 204 14.23 16.26 -16.92
C SER A 204 13.16 17.33 -16.73
N SER A 205 12.44 17.66 -17.81
CA SER A 205 11.31 18.60 -17.72
C SER A 205 10.18 18.13 -16.80
N PHE A 206 10.14 16.84 -16.46
CA PHE A 206 9.17 16.22 -15.56
C PHE A 206 9.72 15.91 -14.16
N GLU A 207 10.96 16.33 -13.80
CA GLU A 207 11.59 16.00 -12.51
C GLU A 207 10.69 16.26 -11.29
N ASN A 208 9.93 17.36 -11.33
CA ASN A 208 9.04 17.82 -10.26
C ASN A 208 7.56 17.57 -10.54
N LYS A 209 7.22 16.75 -11.54
CA LYS A 209 5.85 16.37 -11.88
C LYS A 209 5.66 14.87 -11.67
N SER A 210 4.60 14.48 -10.95
CA SER A 210 4.19 13.08 -10.88
C SER A 210 3.76 12.58 -12.26
N VAL A 211 4.41 11.52 -12.76
CA VAL A 211 4.12 10.90 -14.05
C VAL A 211 3.54 9.49 -13.92
N LEU A 212 3.60 8.91 -12.71
CA LEU A 212 2.98 7.65 -12.32
C LEU A 212 2.48 7.76 -10.88
N ASN A 213 1.24 7.37 -10.63
CA ASN A 213 0.63 7.43 -9.30
C ASN A 213 0.39 6.02 -8.75
N LEU A 214 0.73 5.80 -7.49
CA LEU A 214 0.51 4.52 -6.80
C LEU A 214 -0.56 4.75 -5.72
N TYR A 215 -1.61 3.94 -5.74
CA TYR A 215 -2.71 4.01 -4.79
C TYR A 215 -2.69 2.76 -3.90
N PHE A 216 -2.70 2.96 -2.59
CA PHE A 216 -2.69 1.90 -1.60
C PHE A 216 -3.96 2.03 -0.78
N LEU A 217 -4.72 0.95 -0.68
CA LEU A 217 -6.01 0.93 0.01
C LEU A 217 -6.08 -0.23 0.97
N ASP A 218 -6.72 0.02 2.10
CA ASP A 218 -7.13 -1.02 3.03
C ASP A 218 -8.38 -1.74 2.50
N SER A 219 -8.23 -2.94 1.95
CA SER A 219 -9.39 -3.73 1.51
C SER A 219 -10.22 -4.32 2.64
N GLY A 220 -9.78 -4.14 3.90
CA GLY A 220 -10.38 -4.71 5.10
C GLY A 220 -9.89 -6.13 5.40
N ASP A 221 -10.62 -6.78 6.27
CA ASP A 221 -10.43 -8.14 6.78
C ASP A 221 -11.70 -8.97 6.51
N TYR A 222 -12.61 -9.06 7.48
CA TYR A 222 -13.89 -9.76 7.40
C TYR A 222 -15.03 -8.74 7.48
N SER A 223 -16.17 -9.10 6.90
CA SER A 223 -17.36 -8.26 6.98
C SER A 223 -17.85 -8.09 8.42
N THR A 224 -18.05 -6.84 8.82
CA THR A 224 -18.67 -6.48 10.11
C THR A 224 -20.19 -6.33 10.00
N VAL A 225 -20.77 -6.50 8.80
CA VAL A 225 -22.21 -6.41 8.57
C VAL A 225 -22.82 -7.82 8.69
N PRO A 226 -23.68 -8.10 9.70
CA PRO A 226 -24.13 -9.47 9.98
C PRO A 226 -24.83 -10.18 8.80
N SER A 227 -25.50 -9.43 7.93
CA SER A 227 -26.21 -9.97 6.76
C SER A 227 -25.31 -10.20 5.53
N ILE A 228 -24.04 -9.79 5.58
CA ILE A 228 -23.06 -9.94 4.50
C ILE A 228 -21.92 -10.78 5.05
N PRO A 229 -21.89 -12.10 4.80
CA PRO A 229 -20.84 -12.97 5.30
C PRO A 229 -19.55 -12.85 4.47
N GLY A 230 -18.45 -13.36 5.03
CA GLY A 230 -17.16 -13.48 4.35
C GLY A 230 -16.28 -12.25 4.51
N TYR A 231 -15.51 -11.93 3.48
CA TYR A 231 -14.49 -10.89 3.51
C TYR A 231 -15.05 -9.46 3.48
N GLY A 232 -14.24 -8.54 4.01
CA GLY A 232 -14.45 -7.09 3.93
C GLY A 232 -14.32 -6.55 2.51
N TRP A 233 -14.58 -5.25 2.35
CA TRP A 233 -14.51 -4.56 1.05
C TRP A 233 -14.09 -3.11 1.22
N ILE A 234 -13.55 -2.54 0.14
CA ILE A 234 -13.24 -1.10 0.04
C ILE A 234 -14.53 -0.28 0.15
N LYS A 235 -14.62 0.53 1.19
CA LYS A 235 -15.81 1.29 1.60
C LYS A 235 -15.96 2.60 0.83
N ALA A 236 -17.16 3.17 0.87
CA ALA A 236 -17.49 4.41 0.15
C ALA A 236 -16.57 5.59 0.51
N SER A 237 -16.12 5.71 1.76
CA SER A 237 -15.19 6.77 2.19
C SER A 237 -13.85 6.69 1.45
N GLN A 238 -13.34 5.47 1.25
CA GLN A 238 -12.10 5.19 0.54
C GLN A 238 -12.26 5.44 -0.97
N GLN A 239 -13.40 5.05 -1.55
CA GLN A 239 -13.73 5.35 -2.95
C GLN A 239 -13.77 6.86 -3.20
N PHE A 240 -14.44 7.61 -2.31
CA PHE A 240 -14.50 9.07 -2.37
C PHE A 240 -13.12 9.73 -2.22
N TRP A 241 -12.30 9.23 -1.29
CA TRP A 241 -10.91 9.67 -1.15
C TRP A 241 -10.11 9.42 -2.44
N PHE A 242 -10.22 8.24 -3.03
CA PHE A 242 -9.56 7.88 -4.29
C PHE A 242 -9.98 8.84 -5.41
N GLN A 243 -11.30 9.07 -5.61
CA GLN A 243 -11.81 9.98 -6.64
C GLN A 243 -11.26 11.40 -6.49
N ARG A 244 -11.25 11.94 -5.26
CA ARG A 244 -10.70 13.27 -4.98
C ARG A 244 -9.20 13.35 -5.25
N THR A 245 -8.47 12.30 -4.87
CA THR A 245 -7.02 12.20 -5.05
C THR A 245 -6.67 12.09 -6.52
N SER A 246 -7.28 11.14 -7.26
CA SER A 246 -7.12 11.00 -8.71
C SER A 246 -7.46 12.30 -9.46
N SER A 247 -8.57 12.96 -9.10
CA SER A 247 -8.94 14.26 -9.69
C SER A 247 -7.93 15.37 -9.41
N LYS A 248 -7.36 15.42 -8.20
CA LYS A 248 -6.31 16.38 -7.84
C LYS A 248 -5.04 16.13 -8.65
N LEU A 249 -4.59 14.89 -8.70
CA LEU A 249 -3.41 14.48 -9.46
C LEU A 249 -3.58 14.75 -10.95
N ARG A 250 -4.78 14.52 -11.48
CA ARG A 250 -5.12 14.84 -12.87
C ARG A 250 -4.95 16.34 -13.17
N ARG A 251 -5.49 17.21 -12.31
CA ARG A 251 -5.32 18.67 -12.46
C ARG A 251 -3.84 19.09 -12.42
N ALA A 252 -3.05 18.47 -11.55
CA ALA A 252 -1.61 18.71 -11.48
C ALA A 252 -0.86 18.21 -12.73
N TYR A 253 -1.30 17.09 -13.31
CA TYR A 253 -0.71 16.54 -14.52
C TYR A 253 -1.06 17.35 -15.78
N ASP A 254 -2.25 17.97 -15.82
CA ASP A 254 -2.70 18.84 -16.91
C ASP A 254 -2.16 20.27 -16.79
N SER A 255 -1.53 20.65 -15.66
CA SER A 255 -1.02 22.00 -15.46
C SER A 255 0.32 22.25 -16.14
N LYS A 256 0.58 23.53 -16.47
CA LYS A 256 1.87 24.02 -16.97
C LYS A 256 3.00 23.82 -15.93
N PRO A 257 4.29 23.75 -16.32
CA PRO A 257 4.83 24.00 -17.67
C PRO A 257 4.68 22.82 -18.63
N GLN A 258 4.69 21.57 -18.13
CA GLN A 258 4.61 20.36 -18.96
C GLN A 258 3.20 19.75 -18.95
N ALA A 259 2.21 20.51 -19.41
CA ALA A 259 0.83 20.03 -19.47
C ALA A 259 0.73 18.77 -20.35
N GLN A 260 0.06 17.74 -19.85
CA GLN A 260 -0.19 16.51 -20.60
C GLN A 260 -1.68 16.37 -20.94
N LYS A 261 -1.98 15.59 -21.98
CA LYS A 261 -3.37 15.22 -22.30
C LYS A 261 -3.66 13.86 -21.69
N GLY A 262 -4.76 13.74 -20.96
CA GLY A 262 -5.12 12.49 -20.31
C GLY A 262 -4.48 12.36 -18.91
N PRO A 263 -4.90 11.38 -18.10
CA PRO A 263 -4.34 11.19 -16.78
C PRO A 263 -2.94 10.58 -16.87
N ALA A 264 -2.08 10.90 -15.91
CA ALA A 264 -0.90 10.08 -15.62
C ALA A 264 -1.39 8.66 -15.26
N PRO A 265 -0.77 7.58 -15.78
CA PRO A 265 -1.13 6.23 -15.39
C PRO A 265 -1.06 6.02 -13.88
N GLY A 266 -2.02 5.26 -13.36
CA GLY A 266 -2.10 4.86 -11.96
C GLY A 266 -1.99 3.34 -11.78
N LEU A 267 -1.43 2.90 -10.66
CA LEU A 267 -1.45 1.51 -10.21
C LEU A 267 -2.09 1.45 -8.83
N ALA A 268 -3.03 0.52 -8.62
CA ALA A 268 -3.69 0.33 -7.34
C ALA A 268 -3.23 -0.97 -6.67
N TYR A 269 -3.02 -0.94 -5.37
CA TYR A 269 -2.57 -2.04 -4.54
C TYR A 269 -3.49 -2.21 -3.33
N PHE A 270 -3.99 -3.42 -3.14
CA PHE A 270 -4.80 -3.82 -1.99
C PHE A 270 -4.81 -5.33 -1.88
N HIS A 271 -5.10 -5.87 -0.69
CA HIS A 271 -4.85 -7.28 -0.41
C HIS A 271 -5.98 -8.22 -0.86
N ILE A 272 -7.23 -7.94 -0.48
CA ILE A 272 -8.39 -8.77 -0.83
C ILE A 272 -8.86 -8.40 -2.24
N PRO A 273 -9.02 -9.37 -3.15
CA PRO A 273 -9.39 -9.10 -4.53
C PRO A 273 -10.81 -8.51 -4.64
N LEU A 274 -11.05 -7.77 -5.72
CA LEU A 274 -12.40 -7.29 -6.05
C LEU A 274 -13.23 -8.45 -6.65
N PRO A 275 -14.58 -8.41 -6.54
CA PRO A 275 -15.45 -9.40 -7.17
C PRO A 275 -15.22 -9.57 -8.68
N GLU A 276 -14.76 -8.52 -9.37
CA GLU A 276 -14.46 -8.54 -10.80
C GLU A 276 -13.36 -9.54 -11.19
N PHE A 277 -12.48 -9.95 -10.28
CA PHE A 277 -11.51 -11.03 -10.55
C PHE A 277 -12.19 -12.36 -10.90
N ALA A 278 -13.46 -12.56 -10.50
CA ALA A 278 -14.24 -13.73 -10.88
C ALA A 278 -14.67 -13.75 -12.36
N SER A 279 -14.53 -12.64 -13.09
CA SER A 279 -14.87 -12.57 -14.52
C SER A 279 -13.88 -13.28 -15.45
N PHE A 280 -12.73 -13.70 -14.93
CA PHE A 280 -11.69 -14.35 -15.72
C PHE A 280 -11.75 -15.88 -15.68
N ASP A 281 -11.54 -16.46 -16.86
CA ASP A 281 -11.31 -17.88 -17.09
C ASP A 281 -10.01 -18.09 -17.87
N SER A 282 -9.60 -19.34 -18.10
CA SER A 282 -8.31 -19.64 -18.74
C SER A 282 -8.11 -19.06 -20.15
N SER A 283 -9.17 -18.56 -20.80
CA SER A 283 -9.09 -17.99 -22.15
C SER A 283 -8.74 -16.50 -22.18
N ASN A 284 -8.80 -15.79 -21.04
CA ASN A 284 -8.73 -14.33 -21.01
C ASN A 284 -7.75 -13.74 -19.98
N PHE A 285 -6.82 -14.54 -19.45
CA PHE A 285 -5.72 -14.09 -18.60
C PHE A 285 -4.36 -14.66 -19.01
N THR A 286 -3.28 -14.03 -18.55
CA THR A 286 -1.92 -14.60 -18.55
C THR A 286 -1.54 -15.04 -17.15
N GLY A 287 -1.09 -16.28 -16.98
CA GLY A 287 -0.68 -16.88 -15.71
C GLY A 287 -1.52 -18.11 -15.38
N VAL A 288 -1.74 -18.37 -14.09
CA VAL A 288 -2.46 -19.55 -13.62
C VAL A 288 -3.48 -19.16 -12.54
N LYS A 289 -4.68 -19.74 -12.65
CA LYS A 289 -5.74 -19.71 -11.63
C LYS A 289 -5.92 -21.13 -11.10
N GLN A 290 -5.56 -21.40 -9.85
CA GLN A 290 -5.64 -22.74 -9.25
C GLN A 290 -6.63 -22.83 -8.09
N GLU A 291 -7.24 -21.72 -7.69
CA GLU A 291 -8.28 -21.71 -6.66
C GLU A 291 -9.41 -20.72 -6.98
N GLY A 292 -10.41 -20.69 -6.11
CA GLY A 292 -11.51 -19.73 -6.19
C GLY A 292 -11.03 -18.29 -6.06
N ILE A 293 -11.95 -17.34 -6.27
CA ILE A 293 -11.68 -15.93 -6.02
C ILE A 293 -12.29 -15.60 -4.66
N SER A 294 -11.43 -15.34 -3.66
CA SER A 294 -11.85 -15.05 -2.30
C SER A 294 -12.10 -13.56 -2.09
N SER A 295 -12.94 -12.98 -2.95
CA SER A 295 -13.35 -11.58 -2.82
C SER A 295 -14.45 -11.40 -1.77
N ALA A 296 -14.77 -10.14 -1.46
CA ALA A 296 -16.02 -9.81 -0.79
C ALA A 296 -17.22 -10.43 -1.52
N SER A 297 -18.26 -10.84 -0.79
CA SER A 297 -19.52 -11.33 -1.36
C SER A 297 -20.38 -10.23 -1.98
N VAL A 298 -20.00 -8.97 -1.76
CA VAL A 298 -20.66 -7.78 -2.31
C VAL A 298 -19.72 -6.98 -3.20
N ASN A 299 -20.27 -6.42 -4.26
CA ASN A 299 -19.57 -5.44 -5.08
C ASN A 299 -19.86 -4.03 -4.58
N SER A 300 -18.85 -3.37 -4.01
CA SER A 300 -18.99 -2.02 -3.47
C SER A 300 -18.88 -0.91 -4.52
N GLY A 301 -18.55 -1.23 -5.78
CA GLY A 301 -18.44 -0.27 -6.88
C GLY A 301 -17.03 0.32 -7.08
N PHE A 302 -16.00 -0.16 -6.38
CA PHE A 302 -14.66 0.43 -6.51
C PHE A 302 -14.02 0.19 -7.88
N PHE A 303 -14.26 -0.96 -8.52
CA PHE A 303 -13.80 -1.19 -9.90
C PHE A 303 -14.37 -0.14 -10.86
N THR A 304 -15.69 0.07 -10.84
CA THR A 304 -16.36 1.10 -11.65
C THR A 304 -15.81 2.48 -11.35
N THR A 305 -15.57 2.80 -10.06
CA THR A 305 -14.95 4.05 -9.64
C THR A 305 -13.58 4.28 -10.30
N MET A 306 -12.74 3.24 -10.39
CA MET A 306 -11.45 3.31 -11.08
C MET A 306 -11.59 3.46 -12.60
N VAL A 307 -12.55 2.77 -13.22
CA VAL A 307 -12.86 2.90 -14.64
C VAL A 307 -13.27 4.33 -14.99
N GLU A 308 -14.16 4.94 -14.20
CA GLU A 308 -14.64 6.31 -14.39
C GLU A 308 -13.53 7.36 -14.20
N ALA A 309 -12.66 7.17 -13.20
CA ALA A 309 -11.50 8.04 -12.98
C ALA A 309 -10.52 7.98 -14.16
N GLY A 310 -10.37 6.80 -14.77
CA GLY A 310 -9.67 6.60 -16.04
C GLY A 310 -8.15 6.70 -15.96
N ASP A 311 -7.56 6.87 -14.78
CA ASP A 311 -6.12 6.94 -14.56
C ASP A 311 -5.50 5.58 -14.23
N VAL A 312 -6.18 4.74 -13.44
CA VAL A 312 -5.70 3.39 -13.09
C VAL A 312 -5.59 2.50 -14.34
N LYS A 313 -4.47 1.78 -14.46
CA LYS A 313 -4.17 0.85 -15.56
C LYS A 313 -3.98 -0.59 -15.09
N ALA A 314 -3.57 -0.77 -13.84
CA ALA A 314 -3.48 -2.08 -13.23
C ALA A 314 -3.80 -2.02 -11.74
N VAL A 315 -4.39 -3.10 -11.27
CA VAL A 315 -4.66 -3.44 -9.88
C VAL A 315 -3.81 -4.65 -9.53
N PHE A 316 -3.18 -4.61 -8.36
CA PHE A 316 -2.33 -5.69 -7.86
C PHE A 316 -2.78 -6.14 -6.49
N THR A 317 -2.94 -7.44 -6.33
CA THR A 317 -3.51 -8.06 -5.13
C THR A 317 -2.77 -9.33 -4.70
N GLY A 318 -3.05 -9.82 -3.50
CA GLY A 318 -2.52 -11.05 -2.90
C GLY A 318 -3.66 -12.00 -2.56
N HIS A 319 -3.68 -12.50 -1.33
CA HIS A 319 -4.79 -13.21 -0.67
C HIS A 319 -5.08 -14.64 -1.18
N ASP A 320 -5.27 -14.81 -2.49
CA ASP A 320 -5.43 -16.12 -3.12
C ASP A 320 -4.07 -16.62 -3.62
N HIS A 321 -3.33 -17.32 -2.77
CA HIS A 321 -1.91 -17.64 -2.96
C HIS A 321 -1.66 -18.53 -4.20
N LEU A 322 -2.65 -19.34 -4.57
CA LEU A 322 -2.67 -20.26 -5.70
C LEU A 322 -3.05 -19.60 -7.03
N ASN A 323 -3.44 -18.33 -7.01
CA ASN A 323 -3.71 -17.52 -8.19
C ASN A 323 -2.53 -16.57 -8.45
N ASP A 324 -2.04 -16.53 -9.69
CA ASP A 324 -0.94 -15.63 -10.09
C ASP A 324 -1.17 -14.98 -11.46
N PHE A 325 -2.42 -15.01 -11.92
CA PHE A 325 -2.82 -14.52 -13.24
C PHE A 325 -2.96 -13.00 -13.28
N CYS A 326 -3.00 -12.45 -14.49
CA CYS A 326 -3.51 -11.11 -14.74
C CYS A 326 -4.35 -11.08 -16.02
N GLY A 327 -5.51 -10.45 -15.95
CA GLY A 327 -6.45 -10.29 -17.07
C GLY A 327 -6.96 -8.86 -17.19
N GLU A 328 -7.30 -8.44 -18.41
CA GLU A 328 -7.84 -7.11 -18.69
C GLU A 328 -9.36 -7.11 -18.63
N LEU A 329 -9.94 -6.25 -17.80
CA LEU A 329 -11.36 -5.96 -17.77
C LEU A 329 -11.56 -4.46 -17.95
N THR A 330 -12.33 -4.06 -18.97
CA THR A 330 -12.70 -2.65 -19.23
C THR A 330 -11.49 -1.69 -19.23
N GLY A 331 -10.35 -2.14 -19.77
CA GLY A 331 -9.12 -1.34 -19.87
C GLY A 331 -8.29 -1.23 -18.59
N ILE A 332 -8.62 -1.99 -17.54
CA ILE A 332 -7.83 -2.14 -16.32
C ILE A 332 -7.37 -3.59 -16.20
N GLN A 333 -6.08 -3.78 -15.92
CA GLN A 333 -5.50 -5.09 -15.64
C GLN A 333 -5.72 -5.48 -14.18
N LEU A 334 -6.26 -6.65 -13.91
CA LEU A 334 -6.50 -7.17 -12.56
C LEU A 334 -5.52 -8.33 -12.32
N CYS A 335 -4.49 -8.10 -11.50
CA CYS A 335 -3.34 -8.99 -11.36
C CYS A 335 -3.19 -9.54 -9.93
N TYR A 336 -3.11 -10.86 -9.79
CA TYR A 336 -2.60 -11.51 -8.57
C TYR A 336 -1.07 -11.56 -8.57
N ALA A 337 -0.44 -11.45 -7.40
CA ALA A 337 1.01 -11.64 -7.26
C ALA A 337 1.43 -13.12 -7.30
N GLY A 338 0.58 -14.01 -6.77
CA GLY A 338 0.93 -15.37 -6.38
C GLY A 338 1.59 -15.42 -4.99
N GLY A 339 1.46 -16.56 -4.31
CA GLY A 339 1.99 -16.76 -2.96
C GLY A 339 3.52 -16.72 -2.90
N PHE A 340 4.04 -15.78 -2.10
CA PHE A 340 5.47 -15.57 -1.92
C PHE A 340 6.02 -16.35 -0.72
N GLY A 341 5.31 -16.34 0.40
CA GLY A 341 5.78 -16.83 1.69
C GLY A 341 5.92 -18.35 1.76
N TYR A 342 6.93 -18.81 2.48
CA TYR A 342 7.13 -20.24 2.74
C TYR A 342 6.27 -20.78 3.90
N HIS A 343 5.84 -19.92 4.83
CA HIS A 343 4.85 -20.27 5.85
C HIS A 343 3.40 -20.03 5.40
N ALA A 344 3.20 -19.28 4.31
CA ALA A 344 1.90 -19.15 3.67
C ALA A 344 1.44 -20.49 3.07
N TYR A 345 0.13 -20.77 3.09
CA TYR A 345 -0.38 -21.94 2.36
C TYR A 345 0.00 -21.87 0.88
N GLY A 346 0.11 -23.02 0.24
CA GLY A 346 0.61 -23.16 -1.12
C GLY A 346 0.29 -24.52 -1.71
N LYS A 347 1.11 -24.96 -2.66
CA LYS A 347 0.97 -26.27 -3.30
C LYS A 347 2.34 -26.89 -3.49
N ALA A 348 2.57 -28.04 -2.86
CA ALA A 348 3.84 -28.74 -2.98
C ALA A 348 4.17 -29.02 -4.45
N GLY A 349 5.41 -28.71 -4.86
CA GLY A 349 5.86 -28.79 -6.25
C GLY A 349 5.51 -27.58 -7.12
N TRP A 350 4.85 -26.56 -6.58
CA TRP A 350 4.58 -25.30 -7.28
C TRP A 350 5.38 -24.16 -6.64
N SER A 351 6.46 -23.75 -7.32
CA SER A 351 7.44 -22.80 -6.79
C SER A 351 6.80 -21.49 -6.34
N ARG A 352 7.15 -21.00 -5.13
CA ARG A 352 6.82 -19.65 -4.65
C ARG A 352 7.23 -18.60 -5.69
N ARG A 353 6.59 -17.43 -5.71
CA ARG A 353 6.91 -16.42 -6.73
C ARG A 353 6.65 -15.00 -6.29
N ALA A 354 7.22 -14.08 -7.06
CA ALA A 354 7.06 -12.65 -6.89
C ALA A 354 6.74 -12.01 -8.23
N ARG A 355 5.95 -10.93 -8.22
CA ARG A 355 5.64 -10.15 -9.42
C ARG A 355 6.55 -8.93 -9.51
N VAL A 356 7.04 -8.67 -10.72
CA VAL A 356 7.80 -7.47 -11.04
C VAL A 356 6.99 -6.62 -11.99
N VAL A 357 6.97 -5.31 -11.77
CA VAL A 357 6.28 -4.33 -12.61
C VAL A 357 7.28 -3.26 -13.04
N VAL A 358 7.33 -2.95 -14.33
CA VAL A 358 8.18 -1.88 -14.86
C VAL A 358 7.34 -0.90 -15.66
N ALA A 359 7.40 0.37 -15.26
CA ALA A 359 6.95 1.49 -16.05
C ALA A 359 8.14 2.10 -16.81
N THR A 360 7.91 2.50 -18.05
CA THR A 360 8.94 3.14 -18.89
C THR A 360 8.43 4.46 -19.42
N LEU A 361 9.23 5.53 -19.35
CA LEU A 361 8.91 6.83 -19.91
C LEU A 361 9.04 6.87 -21.44
N GLU A 362 8.36 7.82 -22.05
CA GLU A 362 8.57 8.19 -23.45
C GLU A 362 9.87 8.99 -23.57
N LYS A 363 10.77 8.58 -24.47
CA LYS A 363 11.95 9.37 -24.80
C LYS A 363 11.57 10.43 -25.83
N LEU A 364 11.79 11.70 -25.51
CA LEU A 364 11.49 12.84 -26.37
C LEU A 364 12.69 13.21 -27.25
N GLU A 365 12.44 14.08 -28.22
CA GLU A 365 13.50 14.70 -29.01
C GLU A 365 14.51 15.44 -28.10
N LYS A 366 15.77 15.53 -28.54
CA LYS A 366 16.89 16.14 -27.79
C LYS A 366 17.24 15.43 -26.46
N GLY A 367 16.72 14.23 -26.22
CA GLY A 367 17.13 13.38 -25.10
C GLY A 367 16.39 13.62 -23.77
N ASP A 368 15.34 14.45 -23.77
CA ASP A 368 14.48 14.64 -22.59
C ASP A 368 13.46 13.49 -22.42
N TRP A 369 12.74 13.48 -21.31
CA TRP A 369 11.74 12.46 -20.96
C TRP A 369 10.32 13.04 -20.94
N GLY A 370 9.37 12.30 -21.50
CA GLY A 370 7.95 12.59 -21.42
C GLY A 370 7.25 11.79 -20.31
N GLY A 371 5.92 11.72 -20.39
CA GLY A 371 5.13 10.87 -19.50
C GLY A 371 5.35 9.37 -19.73
N VAL A 372 4.70 8.54 -18.93
CA VAL A 372 4.79 7.08 -19.03
C VAL A 372 4.29 6.60 -20.41
N LYS A 373 5.12 5.80 -21.08
CA LYS A 373 4.86 5.19 -22.39
C LYS A 373 4.29 3.80 -22.27
N SER A 374 4.79 2.98 -21.34
CA SER A 374 4.33 1.60 -21.18
C SER A 374 4.51 1.09 -19.77
N ILE A 375 3.69 0.10 -19.41
CA ILE A 375 3.77 -0.65 -18.15
C ILE A 375 3.78 -2.14 -18.52
N LYS A 376 4.77 -2.87 -18.02
CA LYS A 376 4.95 -4.31 -18.24
C LYS A 376 5.07 -5.04 -16.91
N THR A 377 4.78 -6.33 -16.90
CA THR A 377 4.96 -7.20 -15.75
C THR A 377 5.46 -8.57 -16.16
N TRP A 378 6.12 -9.26 -15.22
CA TRP A 378 6.46 -10.67 -15.26
C TRP A 378 6.49 -11.19 -13.82
N LYS A 379 6.61 -12.51 -13.66
CA LYS A 379 6.87 -13.14 -12.35
C LYS A 379 8.23 -13.80 -12.35
N ARG A 380 8.80 -13.97 -11.16
CA ARG A 380 10.02 -14.75 -10.90
C ARG A 380 9.69 -15.88 -9.94
N LEU A 381 10.01 -17.11 -10.33
CA LEU A 381 9.83 -18.29 -9.49
C LEU A 381 10.99 -18.41 -8.49
N ASP A 382 10.73 -18.92 -7.28
CA ASP A 382 11.79 -19.31 -6.36
C ASP A 382 12.36 -20.69 -6.73
N ASP A 383 12.97 -20.75 -7.91
CA ASP A 383 13.83 -21.84 -8.34
C ASP A 383 15.30 -21.39 -8.33
N GLN A 384 16.23 -22.26 -8.71
CA GLN A 384 17.66 -21.94 -8.70
C GLN A 384 18.03 -20.71 -9.54
N HIS A 385 17.27 -20.41 -10.60
CA HIS A 385 17.60 -19.38 -11.59
C HIS A 385 16.72 -18.14 -11.54
N LEU A 386 15.77 -18.08 -10.60
CA LEU A 386 14.70 -17.10 -10.60
C LEU A 386 14.03 -17.04 -11.97
N THR A 387 13.53 -18.18 -12.47
CA THR A 387 12.97 -18.25 -13.83
C THR A 387 11.89 -17.17 -14.02
N ALA A 388 12.06 -16.35 -15.06
CA ALA A 388 11.05 -15.36 -15.44
C ALA A 388 9.95 -16.04 -16.27
N ILE A 389 8.70 -15.81 -15.87
CA ILE A 389 7.52 -16.34 -16.56
C ILE A 389 6.50 -15.23 -16.79
N ASP A 390 5.59 -15.47 -17.73
CA ASP A 390 4.38 -14.67 -17.94
C ASP A 390 4.63 -13.17 -18.15
N GLY A 391 5.67 -12.86 -18.93
CA GLY A 391 5.98 -11.51 -19.35
C GLY A 391 4.87 -10.95 -20.24
N GLN A 392 4.24 -9.85 -19.82
CA GLN A 392 3.15 -9.21 -20.56
C GLN A 392 3.17 -7.68 -20.45
N ALA A 393 2.60 -7.02 -21.46
CA ALA A 393 2.34 -5.59 -21.41
C ALA A 393 0.98 -5.34 -20.77
N LEU A 394 0.95 -4.61 -19.65
CA LEU A 394 -0.28 -4.23 -18.97
C LEU A 394 -0.94 -3.02 -19.61
N TRP A 395 -0.11 -2.08 -20.07
CA TRP A 395 -0.60 -0.86 -20.71
C TRP A 395 0.46 -0.25 -21.63
N SER A 396 0.00 0.41 -22.69
CA SER A 396 0.85 1.25 -23.53
C SER A 396 0.09 2.50 -24.00
N LYS A 397 0.78 3.63 -24.04
CA LYS A 397 0.29 4.87 -24.63
C LYS A 397 0.10 4.62 -26.12
N ARG A 398 -1.15 4.65 -26.60
CA ARG A 398 -1.43 4.56 -28.04
C ARG A 398 -0.79 5.77 -28.74
N SER A 399 0.12 5.54 -29.69
CA SER A 399 0.67 6.60 -30.53
C SER A 399 -0.48 7.26 -31.29
N SER A 400 -0.55 8.59 -31.28
CA SER A 400 -1.48 9.37 -32.10
C SER A 400 -1.10 9.32 -33.58
N GLY A 401 -1.09 8.14 -34.18
CA GLY A 401 -0.73 7.87 -35.57
C GLY A 401 -1.82 7.11 -36.29
N SER A 402 -2.60 7.81 -37.12
CA SER A 402 -3.36 7.30 -38.25
C SER A 402 -4.31 6.11 -37.99
N ARG A 403 -5.51 6.38 -37.46
CA ARG A 403 -6.70 5.65 -37.97
C ARG A 403 -6.97 6.18 -39.37
N ARG A 404 -6.34 5.60 -40.40
CA ARG A 404 -6.83 5.70 -41.78
C ARG A 404 -8.24 5.08 -41.75
N LYS A 405 -9.28 5.92 -41.75
CA LYS A 405 -10.65 5.47 -42.01
C LYS A 405 -10.60 4.72 -43.35
N LYS A 406 -10.77 3.39 -43.34
CA LYS A 406 -11.14 2.67 -44.55
C LYS A 406 -12.46 3.27 -45.00
N ARG A 407 -12.44 4.05 -46.10
CA ARG A 407 -13.66 4.39 -46.82
C ARG A 407 -14.26 3.07 -47.29
N ILE A 408 -15.42 2.74 -46.75
CA ILE A 408 -16.28 1.70 -47.29
C ILE A 408 -16.78 2.25 -48.64
N PRO A 409 -16.61 1.54 -49.77
CA PRO A 409 -17.25 1.93 -51.01
C PRO A 409 -18.76 1.77 -50.82
N SER A 410 -19.51 2.84 -51.07
CA SER A 410 -20.96 2.77 -51.21
C SER A 410 -21.31 1.81 -52.34
N ALA A 411 -22.09 0.78 -52.02
CA ALA A 411 -22.83 0.00 -53.01
C ALA A 411 -24.15 0.71 -53.34
#